data_AF-A0A7Y9J6V9-F1
#
_entry.id   AF-A0A7Y9J6V9-F1
#
_cell.length_a   1.000
_cell.length_b   1.000
_cell.length_c   1.000
_cell.angle_alpha   90.00
_cell.angle_beta   90.00
_cell.angle_gamma   90.00
#
_symmetry.space_group_name_H-M   'P 1'
#
loop_
_entity.id
_entity.type
_entity.pdbx_description
1 polymer ?
#
loop_
_entity_poly.entity_id
_entity_poly.type
_entity_poly.pdbx_seq_one_letter_code
_entity_poly.pdbx_strand_id
1 'polypeptide(L)'
;MPESTLTPLAAFFAKQNSTVRSRSTSEGVRLAATDGPFSAGPDDGPPVSGPTLALIMAMAGRPAFCDDLTGPGVDVIRSRC
;
A
#
# COMPACT_ATOMS: atom_id res chain seq x y z
N MET A 1 -15.97 -5.73 20.45
CA MET A 1 -16.02 -6.21 19.07
C MET A 1 -15.81 -4.98 18.17
N PRO A 2 -14.54 -4.64 17.82
CA PRO A 2 -14.17 -3.39 17.16
C PRO A 2 -14.08 -3.51 15.62
N GLU A 3 -14.91 -4.33 14.97
CA GLU A 3 -14.90 -4.46 13.51
C GLU A 3 -15.68 -3.35 12.74
N SER A 4 -16.59 -2.62 13.40
CA SER A 4 -17.48 -1.67 12.69
C SER A 4 -16.88 -0.29 12.38
N THR A 5 -15.68 0.04 12.87
CA THR A 5 -15.05 1.36 12.67
C THR A 5 -13.99 1.39 11.58
N LEU A 6 -13.51 0.23 11.14
CA LEU A 6 -12.39 0.13 10.19
C LEU A 6 -12.81 0.43 8.75
N THR A 7 -14.03 0.05 8.36
CA THR A 7 -14.56 0.26 7.00
C THR A 7 -14.75 1.74 6.63
N PRO A 8 -15.40 2.60 7.45
CA PRO A 8 -15.52 4.02 7.10
C PRO A 8 -14.17 4.75 7.14
N LEU A 9 -13.23 4.30 7.98
CA LEU A 9 -11.88 4.86 8.04
C LEU A 9 -11.08 4.51 6.77
N ALA A 10 -11.16 3.27 6.29
CA ALA A 10 -10.55 2.83 5.04
C ALA A 10 -11.12 3.60 3.83
N ALA A 11 -12.45 3.80 3.78
CA ALA A 11 -13.10 4.59 2.73
C ALA A 11 -12.68 6.07 2.75
N PHE A 12 -12.44 6.63 3.93
CA PHE A 12 -11.97 8.01 4.09
C PHE A 12 -10.51 8.19 3.62
N PHE A 13 -9.62 7.25 3.96
CA PHE A 13 -8.24 7.26 3.45
C PHE A 13 -8.17 7.04 1.94
N ALA A 14 -9.00 6.15 1.39
CA ALA A 14 -9.10 5.94 -0.06
C ALA A 14 -9.56 7.21 -0.81
N LYS A 15 -10.45 8.01 -0.21
CA LYS A 15 -10.95 9.26 -0.79
C LYS A 15 -9.91 10.39 -0.78
N GLN A 16 -8.99 10.42 0.18
CA GLN A 16 -7.95 11.46 0.28
C GLN A 16 -6.66 11.16 -0.50
N ASN A 17 -6.35 9.88 -0.76
CA ASN A 17 -5.07 9.47 -1.36
C ASN A 17 -4.93 9.73 -2.88
N SER A 18 -5.89 10.39 -3.52
CA SER A 18 -5.93 10.52 -4.99
C SER A 18 -5.06 11.66 -5.56
N THR A 19 -4.01 12.09 -4.87
CA THR A 19 -3.24 13.28 -5.29
C THR A 19 -1.71 13.06 -5.37
N VAL A 20 -1.30 12.58 -6.55
CA VAL A 20 -0.11 13.02 -7.32
C VAL A 20 1.32 12.62 -6.89
N ARG A 21 1.57 11.85 -5.81
CA ARG A 21 2.90 11.22 -5.61
C ARG A 21 2.93 9.71 -5.43
N SER A 22 1.83 9.12 -4.96
CA SER A 22 1.70 7.67 -4.79
C SER A 22 1.92 6.91 -6.11
N ARG A 23 1.55 7.51 -7.26
CA ARG A 23 1.67 6.90 -8.59
C ARG A 23 3.13 6.63 -9.01
N SER A 24 4.10 7.42 -8.57
CA SER A 24 5.52 7.27 -8.94
C SER A 24 6.26 6.28 -8.02
N THR A 25 5.91 6.26 -6.74
CA THR A 25 6.54 5.35 -5.75
C THR A 25 6.06 3.91 -5.95
N SER A 26 4.78 3.70 -6.28
CA SER A 26 4.21 2.38 -6.60
C SER A 26 4.25 2.03 -8.10
N GLU A 27 4.94 2.81 -8.93
CA GLU A 27 4.98 2.58 -10.38
C GLU A 27 5.79 1.32 -10.70
N GLY A 28 5.12 0.30 -11.22
CA GLY A 28 5.77 -0.95 -11.64
C GLY A 28 5.86 -2.05 -10.58
N VAL A 29 5.24 -1.89 -9.40
CA VAL A 29 5.12 -2.94 -8.36
C VAL A 29 3.68 -3.38 -8.17
N ARG A 30 3.48 -4.63 -7.76
CA ARG A 30 2.14 -5.20 -7.53
C ARG A 30 1.83 -5.24 -6.04
N LEU A 31 0.97 -4.35 -5.58
CA LEU A 31 0.51 -4.26 -4.19
C LEU A 31 -0.68 -5.19 -3.98
N ALA A 32 -0.66 -5.99 -2.91
CA ALA A 32 -1.74 -6.89 -2.51
C ALA A 32 -1.95 -6.83 -1.00
N ALA A 33 -3.14 -6.45 -0.55
CA ALA A 33 -3.48 -6.45 0.85
C ALA A 33 -3.68 -7.89 1.37
N THR A 34 -3.19 -8.15 2.57
CA THR A 34 -3.40 -9.43 3.27
C THR A 34 -4.65 -9.42 4.15
N ASP A 35 -5.11 -8.22 4.53
CA ASP A 35 -6.25 -7.96 5.41
C ASP A 35 -7.53 -7.54 4.64
N GLY A 36 -7.47 -7.51 3.30
CA GLY A 36 -8.60 -7.11 2.48
C GLY A 36 -8.38 -7.35 0.98
N PRO A 37 -9.40 -7.08 0.15
CA PRO A 37 -9.35 -7.30 -1.30
C PRO A 37 -8.58 -6.20 -2.06
N PHE A 38 -7.83 -5.34 -1.36
CA PHE A 38 -7.12 -4.23 -1.99
C PHE A 38 -5.95 -4.75 -2.82
N SER A 39 -5.94 -4.43 -4.10
CA SER A 39 -4.81 -4.68 -4.99
C SER A 39 -4.59 -3.48 -5.90
N ALA A 40 -3.32 -3.19 -6.20
CA ALA A 40 -2.95 -2.06 -7.04
C ALA A 40 -1.64 -2.31 -7.80
N GLY A 41 -1.52 -1.71 -8.97
CA GLY A 41 -0.34 -1.85 -9.83
C GLY A 41 -0.49 -2.93 -10.91
N PRO A 42 0.54 -3.08 -11.77
CA PRO A 42 0.55 -4.04 -12.88
C PRO A 42 0.78 -5.47 -12.40
N ASP A 43 0.20 -6.47 -13.10
CA ASP A 43 0.34 -7.89 -12.74
C ASP A 43 1.77 -8.43 -12.93
N ASP A 44 2.57 -7.84 -13.84
CA ASP A 44 3.98 -8.18 -14.05
C ASP A 44 4.94 -7.47 -13.07
N GLY A 45 4.41 -6.65 -12.16
CA GLY A 45 5.23 -5.96 -11.15
C GLY A 45 5.71 -6.91 -10.04
N PRO A 46 6.88 -6.67 -9.42
CA PRO A 46 7.29 -7.46 -8.27
C PRO A 46 6.25 -7.32 -7.15
N PRO A 47 5.77 -8.45 -6.59
CA PRO A 47 4.72 -8.43 -5.59
C PRO A 47 5.16 -7.83 -4.27
N VAL A 48 4.22 -7.16 -3.62
CA VAL A 48 4.31 -6.57 -2.29
C VAL A 48 3.01 -6.88 -1.57
N SER A 49 3.11 -7.69 -0.53
CA SER A 49 2.00 -8.06 0.33
C SER A 49 2.15 -7.45 1.71
N GLY A 50 1.04 -7.06 2.30
CA GLY A 50 0.98 -6.68 3.71
C GLY A 50 -0.35 -6.06 4.10
N PRO A 51 -0.47 -5.52 5.32
CA PRO A 51 -1.66 -4.82 5.76
C PRO A 51 -1.99 -3.65 4.82
N THR A 52 -3.27 -3.43 4.53
CA THR A 52 -3.74 -2.32 3.68
C THR A 52 -3.17 -0.98 4.19
N LEU A 53 -3.11 -0.80 5.51
CA LEU A 53 -2.50 0.38 6.13
C LEU A 53 -1.02 0.52 5.79
N ALA A 54 -0.23 -0.56 5.89
CA ALA A 54 1.19 -0.54 5.59
C ALA A 54 1.44 -0.21 4.11
N LEU A 55 0.64 -0.77 3.19
CA LEU A 55 0.71 -0.47 1.75
C LEU A 55 0.40 1.00 1.47
N ILE A 56 -0.63 1.56 2.11
CA ILE A 56 -1.00 2.98 1.98
C ILE A 56 0.12 3.88 2.52
N MET A 57 0.66 3.56 3.69
CA MET A 57 1.72 4.35 4.31
C MET A 57 3.02 4.29 3.51
N ALA A 58 3.36 3.13 2.96
CA ALA A 58 4.50 2.97 2.06
C ALA A 58 4.32 3.78 0.76
N MET A 59 3.13 3.75 0.16
CA MET A 59 2.79 4.63 -0.99
C MET A 59 2.85 6.12 -0.65
N ALA A 60 2.57 6.49 0.61
CA ALA A 60 2.69 7.86 1.10
C ALA A 60 4.15 8.31 1.38
N GLY A 61 5.15 7.47 1.07
CA GLY A 61 6.56 7.77 1.32
C GLY A 61 6.95 7.64 2.80
N ARG A 62 6.36 6.68 3.52
CA ARG A 62 6.74 6.37 4.90
C ARG A 62 7.43 5.00 4.96
N PRO A 63 8.77 4.96 4.85
CA PRO A 63 9.51 3.69 4.75
C PRO A 63 9.48 2.85 6.03
N ALA A 64 9.14 3.44 7.19
CA ALA A 64 8.96 2.70 8.45
C ALA A 64 7.86 1.63 8.37
N PHE A 65 6.88 1.79 7.45
CA PHE A 65 5.84 0.80 7.23
C PHE A 65 6.21 -0.24 6.18
N CYS A 66 7.33 -0.06 5.46
CA CYS A 66 7.84 -1.10 4.56
C CYS A 66 8.34 -2.34 5.32
N ASP A 67 8.71 -2.19 6.59
CA ASP A 67 9.14 -3.33 7.42
C ASP A 67 7.96 -4.27 7.74
N ASP A 68 6.71 -3.77 7.67
CA ASP A 68 5.47 -4.56 7.78
C ASP A 68 5.01 -5.14 6.43
N LEU A 69 5.74 -4.85 5.34
CA LEU A 69 5.46 -5.37 4.01
C LEU A 69 6.43 -6.50 3.67
N THR A 70 5.96 -7.44 2.85
CA THR A 70 6.73 -8.58 2.38
C THR A 70 6.68 -8.69 0.87
N GLY A 71 7.78 -9.14 0.27
CA GLY A 71 7.86 -9.40 -1.17
C GLY A 71 8.97 -8.60 -1.87
N PRO A 72 9.34 -9.00 -3.10
CA PRO A 72 10.46 -8.41 -3.84
C PRO A 72 10.25 -6.94 -4.22
N GLY A 73 9.01 -6.44 -4.22
CA GLY A 73 8.75 -5.02 -4.52
C GLY A 73 8.93 -4.08 -3.32
N VAL A 74 9.12 -4.61 -2.10
CA VAL A 74 9.28 -3.80 -0.88
C VAL A 74 10.55 -2.95 -0.96
N ASP A 75 11.65 -3.54 -1.41
CA ASP A 75 12.91 -2.83 -1.61
C ASP A 75 12.80 -1.76 -2.71
N VAL A 76 11.99 -2.01 -3.74
CA VAL A 76 11.72 -1.04 -4.80
C VAL A 76 10.97 0.17 -4.24
N ILE A 77 9.94 -0.05 -3.42
CA ILE A 77 9.20 1.04 -2.76
C ILE A 77 10.11 1.79 -1.78
N ARG A 78 10.92 1.07 -0.99
CA ARG A 78 11.86 1.64 -0.03
C ARG A 78 12.94 2.50 -0.69
N SER A 79 13.42 2.11 -1.87
CA SER A 79 14.39 2.88 -2.65
C SER A 79 13.84 4.19 -3.22
N ARG A 80 12.50 4.34 -3.25
CA ARG A 80 11.78 5.50 -3.80
C ARG A 80 11.08 6.36 -2.74
N CYS A 81 11.14 5.96 -1.47
CA CYS A 81 10.56 6.70 -0.34
C CYS A 81 11.46 7.86 0.12
#